data_AF-A0A3M1DTZ6-F1
#
_entry.id   AF-A0A3M1DTZ6-F1
#
_cell.length_a   1.000
_cell.length_b   1.000
_cell.length_c   1.000
_cell.angle_alpha   90.00
_cell.angle_beta   90.00
_cell.angle_gamma   90.00
#
_symmetry.space_group_name_H-M   'P 1'
#
loop_
_entity.id
_entity.type
_entity.pdbx_description
1 polymer ?
#
loop_
_entity_poly.entity_id
_entity_poly.type
_entity_poly.pdbx_seq_one_letter_code
_entity_poly.pdbx_strand_id
1 'polypeptide(L)'
;MMQTRFSEPAPDLDGRSILVTGGTGSFGRSFVRRVLEDYRPKRLIVFSRDELKQYEMAQDPLIAGHKGVRFFIGDVRDPERLEMAMREVDYVIHAAALKQVPTAEYNPFECIHT
;
A
#
# COMPACT_ATOMS: atom_id res chain seq x y z
N MET A 1 -23.87 -27.49 -5.74
CA MET A 1 -23.23 -27.17 -4.44
C MET A 1 -22.31 -25.98 -4.71
N MET A 2 -22.67 -24.76 -4.31
CA MET A 2 -21.81 -23.58 -4.49
C MET A 2 -20.62 -23.71 -3.54
N GLN A 3 -19.41 -23.84 -4.08
CA GLN A 3 -18.19 -23.77 -3.27
C GLN A 3 -17.88 -22.30 -2.99
N THR A 4 -17.96 -21.89 -1.73
CA THR A 4 -17.46 -20.59 -1.29
C THR A 4 -15.96 -20.54 -1.53
N ARG A 5 -15.49 -19.57 -2.33
CA ARG A 5 -14.06 -19.32 -2.53
C ARG A 5 -13.54 -18.48 -1.37
N PHE A 6 -12.26 -18.63 -1.01
CA PHE A 6 -11.61 -17.78 0.01
C PHE A 6 -11.72 -16.27 -0.30
N SER A 7 -11.94 -15.92 -1.57
CA SER A 7 -12.14 -14.55 -2.03
C SER A 7 -13.57 -14.02 -1.84
N GLU A 8 -14.50 -14.80 -1.28
CA GLU A 8 -15.91 -14.42 -1.19
C GLU A 8 -16.43 -14.41 0.25
N PRO A 9 -17.00 -13.27 0.72
CA PRO A 9 -17.13 -12.00 0.00
C PRO A 9 -15.80 -11.21 -0.08
N ALA A 10 -15.56 -10.58 -1.24
CA ALA A 10 -14.49 -9.60 -1.40
C ALA A 10 -15.02 -8.18 -1.11
N PRO A 11 -14.18 -7.27 -0.59
CA PRO A 11 -14.55 -5.86 -0.50
C PRO A 11 -14.76 -5.27 -1.91
N ASP A 12 -15.76 -4.39 -2.04
CA ASP A 12 -15.94 -3.54 -3.21
C ASP A 12 -15.09 -2.27 -3.05
N LEU A 13 -14.08 -2.16 -3.91
CA LEU A 13 -13.09 -1.08 -3.90
C LEU A 13 -13.37 -0.01 -4.98
N ASP A 14 -14.47 -0.14 -5.73
CA ASP A 14 -14.86 0.84 -6.74
C ASP A 14 -15.25 2.17 -6.09
N GLY A 15 -14.74 3.28 -6.64
CA GLY A 15 -14.99 4.62 -6.13
C GLY A 15 -14.38 4.93 -4.76
N ARG A 16 -13.60 4.02 -4.18
CA ARG A 16 -13.01 4.17 -2.83
C ARG A 16 -11.66 4.90 -2.86
N SER A 17 -11.32 5.53 -1.74
CA SER A 17 -10.00 6.06 -1.43
C SER A 17 -9.23 5.05 -0.57
N ILE A 18 -8.07 4.61 -1.06
CA ILE A 18 -7.30 3.52 -0.47
C ILE A 18 -5.89 4.01 -0.16
N LEU A 19 -5.38 3.71 1.04
CA LEU A 19 -3.99 3.94 1.43
C LEU A 19 -3.25 2.60 1.55
N VAL A 20 -2.09 2.49 0.93
CA VAL A 20 -1.21 1.33 1.03
C VAL A 20 0.13 1.77 1.64
N THR A 21 0.31 1.52 2.93
CA THR A 21 1.63 1.73 3.58
C THR A 21 2.57 0.58 3.21
N GLY A 22 3.86 0.88 3.03
CA GLY A 22 4.80 -0.10 2.46
C GLY A 22 4.45 -0.46 1.02
N GLY A 23 3.74 0.42 0.31
CA GLY A 23 3.17 0.13 -1.01
C GLY A 23 4.19 -0.16 -2.12
N THR A 24 5.47 0.18 -1.90
CA THR A 24 6.59 -0.16 -2.80
C THR A 24 7.24 -1.52 -2.51
N GLY A 25 6.88 -2.19 -1.41
CA GLY A 25 7.30 -3.56 -1.13
C GLY A 25 6.64 -4.58 -2.06
N SER A 26 7.11 -5.84 -2.08
CA SER A 26 6.59 -6.84 -3.03
C SER A 26 5.07 -7.05 -2.90
N PHE A 27 4.56 -7.23 -1.68
CA PHE A 27 3.12 -7.34 -1.44
C PHE A 27 2.39 -6.06 -1.85
N GLY A 28 2.88 -4.89 -1.45
CA GLY A 28 2.28 -3.60 -1.80
C GLY A 28 2.15 -3.41 -3.31
N ARG A 29 3.22 -3.65 -4.07
CA ARG A 29 3.22 -3.57 -5.54
C ARG A 29 2.20 -4.53 -6.16
N SER A 30 2.18 -5.79 -5.71
CA SER A 30 1.20 -6.78 -6.20
C SER A 30 -0.24 -6.42 -5.85
N PHE A 31 -0.48 -5.92 -4.63
CA PHE A 31 -1.81 -5.48 -4.20
C PHE A 31 -2.30 -4.29 -5.03
N VAL A 32 -1.47 -3.26 -5.21
CA VAL A 32 -1.82 -2.08 -6.01
C VAL A 32 -2.15 -2.48 -7.44
N ARG A 33 -1.33 -3.34 -8.05
CA ARG A 33 -1.58 -3.87 -9.38
C ARG A 33 -2.93 -4.61 -9.46
N ARG A 34 -3.20 -5.52 -8.52
CA ARG A 34 -4.47 -6.27 -8.45
C ARG A 34 -5.67 -5.33 -8.34
N VAL A 35 -5.59 -4.32 -7.49
CA VAL A 35 -6.66 -3.32 -7.32
C VAL A 35 -6.91 -2.56 -8.62
N LEU A 36 -5.87 -2.14 -9.33
CA LEU A 36 -6.02 -1.40 -10.59
C LEU A 36 -6.51 -2.28 -11.76
N GLU A 37 -6.22 -3.59 -11.74
CA GLU A 37 -6.73 -4.54 -12.72
C GLU A 37 -8.23 -4.81 -12.50
N ASP A 38 -8.65 -5.05 -11.25
CA ASP A 38 -10.01 -5.50 -10.94
C ASP A 38 -11.01 -4.38 -10.65
N TYR A 39 -10.54 -3.25 -10.14
CA TYR A 39 -11.39 -2.18 -9.60
C TYR A 39 -11.05 -0.81 -10.20
N ARG A 40 -11.88 0.18 -9.88
CA ARG A 40 -11.76 1.58 -10.27
C ARG A 40 -11.80 2.47 -9.02
N PRO A 41 -10.71 2.51 -8.23
CA PRO A 41 -10.66 3.35 -7.05
C PRO A 41 -10.67 4.84 -7.42
N LYS A 42 -11.36 5.66 -6.61
CA LYS A 42 -11.32 7.12 -6.73
C LYS A 42 -9.91 7.65 -6.49
N ARG A 43 -9.21 7.06 -5.51
CA ARG A 43 -7.86 7.45 -5.10
C ARG A 43 -7.12 6.24 -4.55
N LEU A 44 -5.87 6.05 -4.97
CA LEU A 44 -4.99 5.01 -4.44
C LEU A 44 -3.66 5.65 -4.05
N ILE A 45 -3.34 5.66 -2.76
CA ILE A 45 -2.16 6.30 -2.19
C ILE A 45 -1.12 5.22 -1.88
N VAL A 46 0.04 5.30 -2.53
CA VAL A 46 1.22 4.49 -2.22
C VAL A 46 2.08 5.27 -1.24
N PHE A 47 2.18 4.78 0.00
CA PHE A 47 2.93 5.42 1.07
C PHE A 47 4.18 4.62 1.42
N SER A 48 5.36 5.21 1.23
CA SER A 48 6.65 4.59 1.57
C SER A 48 7.78 5.61 1.68
N ARG A 49 8.93 5.19 2.23
CA ARG A 49 10.13 6.03 2.38
C ARG A 49 11.02 6.09 1.15
N ASP A 50 11.00 5.05 0.32
CA ASP A 50 11.95 4.83 -0.76
C ASP A 50 11.51 5.53 -2.05
N GLU A 51 12.11 6.70 -2.32
CA GLU A 51 11.81 7.54 -3.49
C GLU A 51 12.10 6.81 -4.80
N LEU A 52 13.22 6.09 -4.89
CA LEU A 52 13.60 5.36 -6.10
C LEU A 52 12.55 4.29 -6.43
N LYS A 53 12.10 3.51 -5.45
CA LYS A 53 11.07 2.51 -5.68
C LYS A 53 9.70 3.09 -6.04
N GLN A 54 9.38 4.29 -5.55
CA GLN A 54 8.17 5.01 -5.97
C GLN A 54 8.31 5.48 -7.43
N TYR A 55 9.46 6.06 -7.79
CA TYR A 55 9.75 6.47 -9.15
C TYR A 55 9.63 5.30 -10.14
N GLU A 56 10.30 4.18 -9.85
CA GLU A 56 10.21 2.96 -10.66
C GLU A 56 8.77 2.47 -10.81
N MET A 57 8.02 2.44 -9.71
CA MET A 57 6.62 1.99 -9.70
C MET A 57 5.73 2.93 -10.51
N ALA A 58 6.01 4.23 -10.51
CA ALA A 58 5.29 5.21 -11.31
C ALA A 58 5.50 5.05 -12.82
N GLN A 59 6.59 4.38 -13.25
CA GLN A 59 6.86 4.08 -14.66
C GLN A 59 6.09 2.85 -15.17
N ASP A 60 5.48 2.03 -14.30
CA ASP A 60 4.65 0.90 -14.74
C ASP A 60 3.47 1.44 -15.58
N PRO A 61 3.26 0.98 -16.83
CA PRO A 61 2.21 1.49 -17.70
C PRO A 61 0.80 1.44 -17.10
N LEU A 62 0.51 0.42 -16.26
CA LEU A 62 -0.78 0.31 -15.57
C LEU A 62 -0.99 1.45 -14.56
N ILE A 63 0.10 1.88 -13.92
CA ILE A 63 0.09 2.92 -12.89
C ILE A 63 0.17 4.31 -13.53
N ALA A 64 1.09 4.49 -14.48
CA ALA A 64 1.29 5.74 -15.22
C ALA A 64 0.01 6.21 -15.92
N GLY A 65 -0.80 5.28 -16.44
CA GLY A 65 -2.09 5.57 -17.07
C GLY A 65 -3.20 5.97 -16.09
N HIS A 66 -3.03 5.74 -14.78
CA HIS A 66 -4.11 5.88 -13.81
C HIS A 66 -4.03 7.21 -13.02
N LYS A 67 -4.88 8.17 -13.40
CA LYS A 67 -4.96 9.51 -12.78
C LYS A 67 -5.29 9.52 -11.29
N GLY A 68 -5.76 8.41 -10.72
CA GLY A 68 -6.09 8.28 -9.30
C GLY A 68 -4.94 7.81 -8.39
N VAL A 69 -3.80 7.38 -8.94
CA VAL A 69 -2.67 6.91 -8.13
C VAL A 69 -1.83 8.09 -7.64
N ARG A 70 -1.47 8.09 -6.36
CA ARG A 70 -0.65 9.12 -5.71
C ARG A 70 0.49 8.45 -4.95
N PHE A 71 1.67 9.05 -5.03
CA PHE A 71 2.85 8.60 -4.29
C PHE A 71 3.13 9.60 -3.16
N PHE A 72 3.13 9.11 -1.93
CA PHE A 72 3.40 9.90 -0.74
C PHE A 72 4.67 9.37 -0.09
N ILE A 73 5.69 10.22 0.00
CA ILE A 73 6.88 9.94 0.81
C ILE A 73 6.52 10.09 2.27
N GLY A 74 6.85 9.09 3.09
CA GLY A 74 6.66 9.14 4.54
C GLY A 74 7.05 7.86 5.26
N ASP A 75 7.21 7.96 6.57
CA ASP A 75 7.48 6.84 7.49
C ASP A 75 6.21 6.57 8.32
N VAL A 76 5.89 5.29 8.55
CA VAL A 76 4.77 4.90 9.44
C VAL A 76 5.08 5.22 10.91
N ARG A 77 6.35 5.43 11.22
CA ARG A 77 6.84 5.89 12.52
C ARG A 77 6.58 7.38 12.77
N ASP A 78 6.19 8.13 11.75
CA ASP A 78 5.82 9.54 11.84
C ASP A 78 4.29 9.64 11.88
N PRO A 79 3.68 9.83 13.07
CA PRO A 79 2.24 9.83 13.22
C PRO A 79 1.57 11.01 12.51
N GLU A 80 2.20 12.18 12.49
CA GLU A 80 1.64 13.37 11.82
C GLU A 80 1.60 13.17 10.31
N ARG A 81 2.68 12.61 9.75
CA ARG A 81 2.74 12.30 8.32
C ARG A 81 1.74 11.22 7.93
N LEU A 82 1.57 10.21 8.77
CA LEU A 82 0.61 9.14 8.54
C LEU A 82 -0.84 9.66 8.65
N GLU A 83 -1.13 10.51 9.63
CA GLU A 83 -2.44 11.15 9.78
C GLU A 83 -2.81 11.94 8.52
N MET A 84 -1.88 12.74 8.00
CA MET A 84 -2.07 13.46 6.74
C MET A 84 -2.39 12.52 5.57
N ALA A 85 -1.68 11.39 5.47
CA ALA A 85 -1.91 10.40 4.40
C ALA A 85 -3.24 9.65 4.54
N MET A 86 -3.77 9.52 5.77
CA MET A 86 -5.03 8.84 6.08
C MET A 86 -6.28 9.72 5.88
N ARG A 87 -6.13 11.03 5.63
CA ARG A 87 -7.28 11.94 5.46
C ARG A 87 -8.18 11.50 4.30
N GLU A 88 -9.46 11.29 4.61
CA GLU A 88 -10.50 10.86 3.67
C GLU A 88 -10.17 9.51 2.98
N VAL A 89 -9.54 8.59 3.72
CA VAL A 89 -9.29 7.23 3.27
C VAL A 89 -10.41 6.31 3.76
N ASP A 90 -10.99 5.52 2.85
CA ASP A 90 -12.00 4.51 3.17
C ASP A 90 -11.35 3.20 3.64
N TYR A 91 -10.23 2.81 3.04
CA TYR A 91 -9.52 1.55 3.34
C TYR A 91 -8.02 1.76 3.51
N VAL A 92 -7.45 1.16 4.56
CA VAL A 92 -6.00 1.12 4.80
C VAL A 92 -5.50 -0.30 4.66
N ILE A 93 -4.53 -0.49 3.78
CA ILE A 93 -3.78 -1.73 3.64
C ILE A 93 -2.40 -1.47 4.24
N HIS A 94 -2.15 -2.06 5.41
CA HIS A 94 -0.91 -1.86 6.13
C HIS A 94 0.11 -2.95 5.81
N ALA A 95 1.12 -2.63 5.00
CA ALA A 95 2.15 -3.56 4.59
C ALA A 95 3.59 -3.04 4.84
N ALA A 96 3.73 -1.90 5.53
CA ALA A 96 5.03 -1.44 6.01
C ALA A 96 5.48 -2.32 7.19
N ALA A 97 6.67 -2.91 7.10
CA ALA A 97 7.23 -3.74 8.16
C ALA A 97 8.74 -3.95 7.97
N LEU A 98 9.44 -4.22 9.07
CA LEU A 98 10.70 -4.97 9.04
C LEU A 98 10.37 -6.46 9.10
N LYS A 99 10.73 -7.20 8.05
CA LYS A 99 10.29 -8.59 7.85
C LYS A 99 11.41 -9.61 7.68
N GLN A 100 12.67 -9.18 7.79
CA GLN A 100 13.84 -10.05 7.70
C GLN A 100 14.25 -10.48 9.10
N VAL A 101 14.23 -11.79 9.38
CA VAL A 101 14.54 -12.34 10.71
C VAL A 101 15.90 -11.86 11.24
N PRO A 102 17.01 -11.97 10.49
CA PRO A 102 18.31 -11.53 11.01
C PRO A 102 18.36 -10.03 11.31
N THR A 103 17.66 -9.21 10.52
CA THR A 103 17.59 -7.75 10.74
C THR A 103 16.80 -7.42 12.00
N ALA A 104 15.68 -8.10 12.23
CA ALA A 104 14.85 -7.90 13.42
C ALA A 104 15.56 -8.37 14.70
N GLU A 105 16.27 -9.50 14.64
CA GLU A 105 17.07 -10.00 15.77
C GLU A 105 18.22 -9.06 16.14
N TYR A 106 18.90 -8.50 15.14
CA TYR A 106 20.02 -7.57 15.37
C TYR A 106 19.56 -6.15 15.74
N ASN A 107 18.37 -5.73 15.29
CA ASN A 107 17.82 -4.38 15.53
C ASN A 107 16.41 -4.46 16.15
N PRO A 108 16.27 -5.00 17.38
CA PRO A 108 14.96 -5.27 17.96
C PRO A 108 14.12 -4.00 18.20
N PHE A 109 14.74 -2.90 18.60
CA PHE A 109 14.03 -1.62 18.77
C PHE A 109 13.49 -1.07 17.45
N GLU A 110 14.22 -1.25 16.36
CA GLU A 110 13.73 -0.88 15.03
C GLU A 110 12.51 -1.72 14.63
N CYS A 111 12.49 -3.00 14.98
CA CYS A 111 11.34 -3.88 14.76
C CYS A 111 10.12 -3.47 15.61
N ILE A 112 10.32 -3.00 16.84
CA ILE A 112 9.24 -2.51 17.70
C ILE A 112 8.68 -1.19 17.20
N HIS A 113 9.54 -0.31 16.68
CA HIS A 113 9.11 0.98 16.17
C HIS A 113 8.40 0.89 14.82
N THR A 114 8.69 -0.12 14.00
CA THR A 114 8.12 -0.25 12.63
C THR A 114 6.82 -1.03 12.63
#